data_AF-A0A7S4FI60-F1
#
_entry.id   AF-A0A7S4FI60-F1
#
_cell.length_a   1.000
_cell.length_b   1.000
_cell.length_c   1.000
_cell.angle_alpha   90.00
_cell.angle_beta   90.00
_cell.angle_gamma   90.00
#
_symmetry.space_group_name_H-M   'P 1'
#
loop_
_entity.id
_entity.type
_entity.pdbx_description
1 polymer ?
#
loop_
_entity_poly.entity_id
_entity_poly.type
_entity_poly.pdbx_seq_one_letter_code
_entity_poly.pdbx_strand_id
1 'polypeptide(L)'
;SDLRVATVYTLPDRAARGHGSEGEQRPGVKLEFDRADWAAGAAVGRYSPESRQRSGWGLLWVNGTRNVPPTDAAYAMGYAEGALTHREIHHNWINMLKDWFGGHATKLPDRIASWLEANLKWTREESQKPHNSGPFWGAVRMLL
;
A
#
# COMPACT_ATOMS: atom_id res chain seq x y z
N SER A 1 11.27 22.37 9.24
CA SER A 1 10.47 21.14 9.45
C SER A 1 10.01 20.67 8.09
N ASP A 2 10.77 19.80 7.42
CA ASP A 2 10.39 19.12 6.16
C ASP A 2 9.33 18.02 6.41
N LEU A 3 8.28 18.34 7.18
CA LEU A 3 7.19 17.40 7.41
C LEU A 3 6.36 17.32 6.12
N ARG A 4 6.41 16.16 5.47
CA ARG A 4 5.63 15.88 4.27
C ARG A 4 4.28 15.36 4.68
N VAL A 5 3.23 15.83 4.03
CA VAL A 5 1.85 15.44 4.32
C VAL A 5 1.20 15.02 3.01
N ALA A 6 0.36 13.99 3.07
CA ALA A 6 -0.46 13.60 1.93
C ALA A 6 -1.85 13.16 2.40
N THR A 7 -2.86 13.50 1.61
CA THR A 7 -4.21 12.93 1.71
C THR A 7 -4.50 12.12 0.47
N VAL A 8 -5.06 10.92 0.67
CA VAL A 8 -5.58 10.06 -0.39
C VAL A 8 -7.10 10.08 -0.32
N TYR A 9 -7.75 10.37 -1.44
CA TYR A 9 -9.20 10.28 -1.61
C TYR A 9 -9.53 9.07 -2.48
N THR A 10 -10.61 8.38 -2.19
CA THR A 10 -11.17 7.37 -3.09
C THR A 10 -12.10 8.06 -4.10
N LEU A 11 -12.00 7.64 -5.36
CA LEU A 11 -12.84 8.12 -6.44
C LEU A 11 -14.06 7.19 -6.56
N PRO A 12 -15.26 7.74 -6.79
CA PRO A 12 -16.43 6.91 -7.07
C PRO A 12 -16.23 6.11 -8.37
N ASP A 13 -16.82 4.91 -8.37
CA ASP A 13 -16.68 3.78 -9.31
C ASP A 13 -16.75 4.09 -10.82
N ARG A 14 -17.20 5.29 -11.21
CA ARG A 14 -17.31 5.72 -12.61
C ARG A 14 -16.03 6.35 -13.19
N ALA A 15 -15.10 6.80 -12.37
CA ALA A 15 -13.87 7.45 -12.85
C ALA A 15 -12.67 6.48 -13.00
N ALA A 16 -12.79 5.24 -12.52
CA ALA A 16 -11.67 4.30 -12.35
C ALA A 16 -11.58 3.18 -13.41
N ARG A 17 -12.37 3.22 -14.49
CA ARG A 17 -12.33 2.21 -15.56
C ARG A 17 -11.11 2.42 -16.48
N GLY A 18 -9.92 2.12 -15.97
CA GLY A 18 -8.73 1.81 -16.75
C GLY A 18 -8.59 0.29 -16.88
N HIS A 19 -8.29 -0.20 -18.08
CA HIS A 19 -8.12 -1.61 -18.44
C HIS A 19 -7.24 -2.39 -17.44
N GLY A 20 -7.87 -3.13 -16.53
CA GLY A 20 -7.23 -4.12 -15.65
C GLY A 20 -8.08 -5.38 -15.65
N SER A 21 -7.43 -6.52 -15.93
CA SER A 21 -8.02 -7.86 -16.00
C SER A 21 -8.84 -8.23 -14.76
N GLU A 22 -9.93 -8.96 -14.98
CA GLU A 22 -10.87 -9.48 -14.00
C GLU A 22 -10.18 -10.05 -12.74
N GLY A 23 -10.51 -9.53 -11.55
CA GLY A 23 -10.05 -10.12 -10.29
C GLY A 23 -10.33 -9.31 -9.02
N GLU A 24 -10.20 -7.98 -9.04
CA GLU A 24 -10.49 -7.15 -7.87
C GLU A 24 -10.73 -5.69 -8.28
N GLN A 25 -11.96 -5.19 -8.13
CA GLN A 25 -12.27 -3.77 -8.38
C GLN A 25 -11.76 -2.94 -7.20
N ARG A 26 -10.59 -2.31 -7.37
CA ARG A 26 -10.04 -1.34 -6.40
C ARG A 26 -10.54 0.07 -6.74
N PRO A 27 -10.86 0.91 -5.75
CA PRO A 27 -11.26 2.27 -6.03
C PRO A 27 -10.11 3.03 -6.70
N GLY A 28 -10.43 3.85 -7.71
CA GLY A 28 -9.48 4.85 -8.18
C GLY A 28 -9.11 5.78 -7.03
N VAL A 29 -7.90 6.32 -7.00
CA VAL A 29 -7.46 7.21 -5.93
C VAL A 29 -6.94 8.53 -6.47
N LYS A 30 -7.21 9.61 -5.73
CA LYS A 30 -6.60 10.92 -5.93
C LYS A 30 -5.66 11.20 -4.76
N LEU A 31 -4.43 11.60 -5.05
CA LEU A 31 -3.43 11.98 -4.07
C LEU A 31 -3.25 13.50 -4.06
N GLU A 32 -3.29 14.12 -2.88
CA GLU A 32 -2.94 15.53 -2.68
C GLU A 32 -1.84 15.64 -1.63
N PHE A 33 -0.74 16.31 -1.97
CA PHE A 33 0.34 16.62 -1.04
C PHE A 33 0.04 17.92 -0.26
N ASP A 34 0.75 18.10 0.85
CA ASP A 34 0.74 19.30 1.69
C ASP A 34 -0.62 19.64 2.31
N ARG A 35 -1.54 18.67 2.32
CA ARG A 35 -2.87 18.79 2.89
C ARG A 35 -3.20 17.56 3.73
N ALA A 36 -3.73 17.80 4.93
CA ALA A 36 -4.35 16.78 5.78
C ALA A 36 -5.85 17.02 5.84
N ASP A 37 -6.63 16.33 5.00
CA ASP A 37 -8.08 16.41 4.98
C ASP A 37 -8.70 15.16 5.64
N TRP A 38 -8.98 15.28 6.93
CA TRP A 38 -9.60 14.21 7.72
C TRP A 38 -11.11 14.08 7.47
N ALA A 39 -11.74 15.12 6.91
CA ALA A 39 -13.18 15.17 6.71
C ALA A 39 -13.59 14.47 5.42
N ALA A 40 -12.78 14.57 4.36
CA ALA A 40 -13.08 14.01 3.06
C ALA A 40 -12.08 12.93 2.60
N GLY A 41 -10.87 12.89 3.15
CA GLY A 41 -9.87 11.88 2.77
C GLY A 41 -10.28 10.46 3.18
N ALA A 42 -9.79 9.47 2.45
CA ALA A 42 -9.83 8.05 2.79
C ALA A 42 -8.65 7.66 3.70
N ALA A 43 -7.49 8.31 3.52
CA ALA A 43 -6.35 8.21 4.42
C ALA A 43 -5.53 9.50 4.43
N VAL A 44 -4.86 9.77 5.55
CA VAL A 44 -3.90 10.87 5.70
C VAL A 44 -2.56 10.29 6.18
N GLY A 45 -1.49 10.67 5.50
CA GLY A 45 -0.12 10.31 5.83
C GLY A 45 0.71 11.53 6.21
N ARG A 46 1.68 11.34 7.10
CA ARG A 46 2.70 12.33 7.47
C ARG A 46 4.05 11.65 7.57
N TYR A 47 5.08 12.25 7.00
CA TYR A 47 6.42 11.70 7.01
C TYR A 47 7.47 12.76 7.32
N SER A 48 8.35 12.45 8.29
CA SER A 48 9.46 13.30 8.69
C SER A 48 10.78 12.62 8.30
N PRO A 49 11.42 13.02 7.18
CA PRO A 49 12.72 12.50 6.78
C PRO A 49 13.87 13.09 7.63
N GLU A 50 13.76 14.35 8.08
CA GLU A 50 14.80 15.01 8.89
C GLU A 50 15.06 14.29 10.23
N SER A 51 14.06 13.62 10.81
CA SER A 51 14.26 12.87 12.05
C SER A 51 15.35 11.80 11.88
N ARG A 52 15.58 11.30 10.67
CA ARG A 52 16.65 10.33 10.40
C ARG A 52 18.03 10.91 10.66
N GLN A 53 18.29 12.14 10.25
CA GLN A 53 19.60 12.76 10.45
C GLN A 53 19.90 13.00 11.94
N ARG A 54 18.85 13.27 12.73
CA ARG A 54 19.00 13.55 14.17
C ARG A 54 19.00 12.30 15.04
N SER A 55 18.24 11.26 14.66
CA SER A 55 17.97 10.10 15.53
C SER A 55 18.32 8.75 14.90
N GLY A 56 18.63 8.69 13.62
CA GLY A 56 18.71 7.45 12.84
C GLY A 56 17.37 6.96 12.30
N TRP A 57 16.24 7.52 12.74
CA TRP A 57 14.89 7.05 12.39
C TRP A 57 14.09 8.04 11.55
N GLY A 58 13.57 7.61 10.40
CA GLY A 58 12.50 8.34 9.70
C GLY A 58 11.15 8.04 10.36
N LEU A 59 10.34 9.06 10.64
CA LEU A 59 9.06 8.88 11.33
C LEU A 59 7.89 8.99 10.34
N LEU A 60 7.06 7.94 10.27
CA LEU A 60 5.88 7.86 9.43
C LEU A 60 4.63 7.69 10.31
N TRP A 61 3.60 8.48 10.02
CA TRP A 61 2.25 8.30 10.55
C TRP A 61 1.30 8.15 9.38
N VAL A 62 0.48 7.11 9.39
CA VAL A 62 -0.55 6.90 8.39
C VAL A 62 -1.82 6.48 9.09
N ASN A 63 -2.94 7.09 8.70
CA ASN A 63 -4.22 6.88 9.33
C ASN A 63 -5.31 6.79 8.26
N GLY A 64 -6.04 5.68 8.25
CA GLY A 64 -7.29 5.54 7.51
C GLY A 64 -8.40 6.34 8.20
N THR A 65 -9.30 6.92 7.43
CA THR A 65 -10.49 7.60 7.95
C THR A 65 -11.66 6.64 8.03
N ARG A 66 -12.75 7.08 8.66
CA ARG A 66 -14.01 6.32 8.73
C ARG A 66 -15.01 6.69 7.63
N ASN A 67 -14.57 7.50 6.66
CA ASN A 67 -15.43 8.01 5.58
C ASN A 67 -15.62 6.99 4.46
N VAL A 68 -14.82 5.93 4.46
CA VAL A 68 -14.81 4.86 3.45
C VAL A 68 -14.79 3.49 4.15
N PRO A 69 -15.14 2.39 3.44
CA PRO A 69 -14.98 1.04 3.96
C PRO A 69 -13.56 0.75 4.45
N PRO A 70 -13.36 -0.08 5.49
CA PRO A 70 -12.03 -0.38 6.03
C PRO A 70 -11.00 -0.89 5.01
N THR A 71 -11.45 -1.66 4.00
CA THR A 71 -10.59 -2.14 2.90
C THR A 71 -10.08 -1.01 2.03
N ASP A 72 -10.94 -0.02 1.75
CA ASP A 72 -10.58 1.13 0.93
C ASP A 72 -9.67 2.09 1.70
N ALA A 73 -9.92 2.25 3.01
CA ALA A 73 -9.03 2.97 3.90
C ALA A 73 -7.65 2.29 3.95
N ALA A 74 -7.59 0.95 4.08
CA ALA A 74 -6.33 0.20 4.06
C ALA A 74 -5.55 0.37 2.77
N TYR A 75 -6.23 0.29 1.62
CA TYR A 75 -5.64 0.56 0.31
C TYR A 75 -5.11 2.01 0.22
N ALA A 76 -5.91 2.98 0.66
CA ALA A 76 -5.52 4.40 0.67
C ALA A 76 -4.33 4.67 1.62
N MET A 77 -4.25 3.99 2.76
CA MET A 77 -3.10 4.06 3.67
C MET A 77 -1.82 3.59 2.99
N GLY A 78 -1.85 2.44 2.31
CA GLY A 78 -0.70 1.95 1.54
C GLY A 78 -0.27 2.91 0.44
N TYR A 79 -1.23 3.54 -0.24
CA TYR A 79 -0.95 4.56 -1.26
C TYR A 79 -0.27 5.80 -0.66
N ALA A 80 -0.75 6.28 0.50
CA ALA A 80 -0.16 7.42 1.21
C ALA A 80 1.27 7.11 1.68
N GLU A 81 1.49 5.92 2.27
CA GLU A 81 2.82 5.46 2.68
C GLU A 81 3.78 5.42 1.50
N GLY A 82 3.39 4.76 0.40
CA GLY A 82 4.22 4.63 -0.79
C GLY A 82 4.58 5.99 -1.39
N ALA A 83 3.60 6.90 -1.48
CA ALA A 83 3.84 8.26 -1.99
C ALA A 83 4.84 9.04 -1.13
N LEU A 84 4.68 9.00 0.20
CA LEU A 84 5.51 9.77 1.13
C LEU A 84 6.93 9.20 1.28
N THR A 85 7.08 7.88 1.13
CA THR A 85 8.33 7.16 1.44
C THR A 85 9.01 6.53 0.21
N HIS A 86 8.53 6.77 -1.01
CA HIS A 86 9.06 6.15 -2.24
C HIS A 86 10.60 6.20 -2.38
N ARG A 87 11.25 7.30 -1.98
CA ARG A 87 12.71 7.42 -2.02
C ARG A 87 13.40 6.44 -1.08
N GLU A 88 12.83 6.23 0.10
CA GLU A 88 13.38 5.32 1.11
C GLU A 88 13.11 3.87 0.75
N ILE A 89 11.92 3.58 0.21
CA ILE A 89 11.61 2.27 -0.38
C ILE A 89 12.63 1.95 -1.47
N HIS A 90 12.93 2.90 -2.36
CA HIS A 90 13.92 2.73 -3.42
C HIS A 90 15.34 2.51 -2.88
N HIS A 91 15.80 3.31 -1.91
CA HIS A 91 17.11 3.11 -1.28
C HIS A 91 17.20 1.76 -0.56
N ASN A 92 16.15 1.38 0.17
CA ASN A 92 16.10 0.10 0.87
C ASN A 92 16.16 -1.07 -0.12
N TRP A 93 15.42 -0.97 -1.23
CA TRP A 93 15.47 -1.96 -2.31
C TRP A 93 16.89 -2.10 -2.88
N ILE A 94 17.55 -0.99 -3.21
CA ILE A 94 18.92 -1.00 -3.73
C ILE A 94 19.88 -1.66 -2.75
N ASN A 95 19.79 -1.30 -1.47
CA ASN A 95 20.74 -1.72 -0.46
C ASN A 95 20.54 -3.18 -0.03
N MET A 96 19.31 -3.68 -0.03
CA MET A 96 19.00 -5.00 0.52
C MET A 96 18.71 -6.05 -0.54
N LEU A 97 18.00 -5.70 -1.62
CA LEU A 97 17.32 -6.68 -2.46
C LEU A 97 17.79 -6.71 -3.92
N LYS A 98 18.41 -5.63 -4.41
CA LYS A 98 18.84 -5.49 -5.81
C LYS A 98 19.62 -6.71 -6.32
N ASP A 99 20.52 -7.23 -5.50
CA ASP A 99 21.44 -8.32 -5.89
C ASP A 99 21.13 -9.64 -5.14
N TRP A 100 19.96 -9.74 -4.51
CA TRP A 100 19.59 -10.87 -3.63
C TRP A 100 19.66 -12.24 -4.33
N PHE A 101 19.32 -12.29 -5.62
CA PHE A 101 19.36 -13.52 -6.43
C PHE A 101 20.61 -13.64 -7.31
N GLY A 102 21.70 -12.95 -6.92
CA GLY A 102 22.95 -12.89 -7.69
C GLY A 102 22.94 -11.69 -8.63
N GLY A 103 24.06 -10.95 -8.66
CA GLY A 103 24.14 -9.53 -9.05
C GLY A 103 23.64 -9.09 -10.43
N HIS A 104 23.07 -9.98 -11.26
CA HIS A 104 22.48 -9.68 -12.58
C HIS A 104 21.09 -10.31 -12.78
N ALA A 105 20.49 -10.91 -11.74
CA ALA A 105 19.14 -11.48 -11.82
C ALA A 105 18.11 -10.34 -11.95
N THR A 106 17.63 -10.10 -13.17
CA THR A 106 16.55 -9.13 -13.45
C THR A 106 15.17 -9.67 -13.14
N LYS A 107 15.08 -10.94 -12.73
CA LYS A 107 13.83 -11.66 -12.44
C LYS A 107 13.99 -12.54 -11.21
N LEU A 108 12.88 -12.76 -10.51
CA LEU A 108 12.82 -13.81 -9.50
C LEU A 108 13.04 -15.18 -10.17
N PRO A 109 13.70 -16.14 -9.49
CA PRO A 109 13.75 -17.52 -9.95
C PRO A 109 12.34 -18.08 -10.18
N ASP A 110 12.13 -18.76 -11.31
CA ASP A 110 10.80 -19.20 -11.77
C ASP A 110 10.02 -19.98 -10.71
N ARG A 111 10.71 -20.83 -9.94
CA ARG A 111 10.08 -21.61 -8.86
C ARG A 111 9.51 -20.71 -7.76
N ILE A 112 10.22 -19.64 -7.40
CA ILE A 112 9.80 -18.68 -6.38
C ILE A 112 8.66 -17.83 -6.93
N ALA A 113 8.79 -17.33 -8.16
CA ALA A 113 7.75 -16.56 -8.83
C ALA A 113 6.44 -17.35 -8.90
N SER A 114 6.50 -18.59 -9.38
CA SER A 114 5.32 -19.48 -9.51
C SER A 114 4.67 -19.76 -8.15
N TRP A 115 5.47 -20.00 -7.12
CA TRP A 115 4.93 -20.23 -5.76
C TRP A 115 4.26 -18.97 -5.19
N LEU A 116 4.89 -17.79 -5.34
CA LEU A 116 4.32 -16.53 -4.89
C LEU A 116 3.01 -16.21 -5.61
N GLU A 117 2.95 -16.39 -6.93
CA GLU A 117 1.73 -16.19 -7.72
C GLU A 117 0.60 -17.12 -7.27
N ALA A 118 0.89 -18.42 -7.11
CA ALA A 118 -0.10 -19.39 -6.63
C ALA A 118 -0.58 -19.06 -5.22
N ASN A 119 0.33 -18.69 -4.32
CA ASN A 119 0.00 -18.33 -2.94
C ASN A 119 -0.84 -17.05 -2.87
N LEU A 120 -0.47 -16.01 -3.62
CA LEU A 120 -1.23 -14.74 -3.66
C LEU A 120 -2.61 -14.94 -4.28
N LYS A 121 -2.72 -15.74 -5.34
CA LYS A 121 -4.01 -16.11 -5.94
C LYS A 121 -4.90 -16.82 -4.92
N TRP A 122 -4.39 -17.89 -4.30
CA TRP A 122 -5.12 -18.64 -3.29
C TRP A 122 -5.53 -17.76 -2.11
N THR A 123 -4.63 -16.92 -1.60
CA THR A 123 -4.92 -16.06 -0.45
C THR A 123 -6.00 -15.02 -0.77
N ARG A 124 -5.98 -14.43 -1.98
CA ARG A 124 -7.04 -13.52 -2.43
C ARG A 124 -8.38 -14.24 -2.52
N GLU A 125 -8.42 -15.38 -3.20
CA GLU A 125 -9.63 -16.19 -3.37
C GLU A 125 -10.21 -16.62 -2.02
N GLU A 126 -9.38 -17.10 -1.09
CA GLU A 126 -9.83 -17.46 0.26
C GLU A 126 -10.33 -16.24 1.03
N SER A 127 -9.65 -15.09 0.96
CA SER A 127 -10.05 -13.90 1.71
C SER A 127 -11.43 -13.33 1.31
N GLN A 128 -11.93 -13.69 0.14
CA GLN A 128 -13.23 -13.25 -0.39
C GLN A 128 -14.38 -14.22 -0.06
N LYS A 129 -14.08 -15.46 0.37
CA LYS A 129 -15.11 -16.45 0.70
C LYS A 129 -15.75 -16.15 2.06
N PRO A 130 -17.02 -16.54 2.26
CA PRO A 130 -17.61 -16.55 3.59
C PRO A 130 -16.93 -17.63 4.43
N HIS A 131 -16.31 -17.23 5.54
CA HIS A 131 -15.66 -18.13 6.48
C HIS A 131 -16.31 -18.06 7.85
N ASN A 132 -16.43 -19.21 8.51
CA ASN A 132 -16.84 -19.29 9.91
C ASN A 132 -15.68 -19.02 10.88
N SER A 133 -14.49 -18.69 10.38
CA SER A 133 -13.23 -18.60 11.13
C SER A 133 -13.01 -17.26 11.84
N GLY A 134 -14.07 -16.50 12.13
CA GLY A 134 -13.97 -15.20 12.80
C GLY A 134 -13.25 -14.12 11.95
N PRO A 135 -12.60 -13.12 12.57
CA PRO A 135 -12.09 -11.93 11.88
C PRO A 135 -10.85 -12.16 10.99
N PHE A 136 -10.30 -13.38 10.96
CA PHE A 136 -9.03 -13.69 10.31
C PHE A 136 -9.01 -13.30 8.82
N TRP A 137 -9.92 -13.82 8.01
CA TRP A 137 -9.93 -13.55 6.57
C TRP A 137 -10.32 -12.11 6.23
N GLY A 138 -11.09 -11.45 7.10
CA GLY A 138 -11.34 -10.02 7.00
C GLY A 138 -10.05 -9.20 7.17
N ALA A 139 -9.18 -9.58 8.11
CA ALA A 139 -7.88 -8.94 8.29
C ALA A 139 -6.93 -9.21 7.10
N VAL A 140 -6.89 -10.45 6.60
CA VAL A 140 -6.09 -10.79 5.40
C VAL A 140 -6.53 -9.96 4.20
N ARG A 141 -7.84 -9.78 3.99
CA ARG A 141 -8.37 -8.95 2.90
C ARG A 141 -7.95 -7.48 3.00
N MET A 142 -7.71 -6.95 4.20
CA MET A 142 -7.21 -5.58 4.37
C MET A 142 -5.71 -5.43 4.07
N LEU A 143 -4.95 -6.52 4.06
CA LEU A 143 -3.50 -6.52 3.82
C LEU A 143 -3.12 -6.68 2.34
N LEU A 144 -4.05 -7.12 1.48
CA LEU A 144 -3.80 -7.49 0.07
C LEU A 144 -4.34 -6.43 -0.90
#